data_AF-A0A9D7U293-F1
#
_entry.id   AF-A0A9D7U293-F1
#
_cell.length_a   1.000
_cell.length_b   1.000
_cell.length_c   1.000
_cell.angle_alpha   90.00
_cell.angle_beta   90.00
_cell.angle_gamma   90.00
#
_symmetry.space_group_name_H-M   'P 1'
#
loop_
_entity.id
_entity.type
_entity.pdbx_description
1 polymer ?
#
loop_
_entity_poly.entity_id
_entity_poly.type
_entity_poly.pdbx_seq_one_letter_code
_entity_poly.pdbx_strand_id
1 'polypeptide(L)'
;MKRLAILLMILAIGADSLAQGTDCGTKPGPFPLLIQKDKQDSLNSILALNTPYCLRVFITVFANDDGTNRAATDADVLRQFQNMVDQYQAHNICFMLLNIKQVNSTDLNSHDADNEPTELNPYKVSGCMNIFIHDVLYDNNGGLNGIAYAIPNTFLSLVRSAVSSTTNLTTMGHELGHCLGLYHTFETYYGTENVTRSAANGCYNCTSAGDLVCDTPADDPTNPNSNVNAACAYVGGRNDPCGTSYSPQTNNIMTYGNRACRTIFTANQGVRMRTIILITPILSAIFADDIAYAPIIPNASYSWNSGDSQQTGRDQLIISNYSNNSYIVNGTANQFIQSKKVTLKPGTHFAPAAGGKVHIKVNPFCN
;
A
#
# COMPACT_ATOMS: atom_id res chain seq x y z
N MET A 1 -21.92 -63.39 37.04
CA MET A 1 -20.94 -62.73 36.14
C MET A 1 -21.57 -61.46 35.58
N LYS A 2 -21.23 -60.29 36.16
CA LYS A 2 -21.72 -58.98 35.72
C LYS A 2 -20.89 -58.56 34.49
N ARG A 3 -21.52 -58.34 33.33
CA ARG A 3 -20.86 -57.80 32.13
C ARG A 3 -20.96 -56.28 32.15
N LEU A 4 -19.82 -55.62 32.30
CA LEU A 4 -19.65 -54.18 32.25
C LEU A 4 -19.60 -53.76 30.77
N ALA A 5 -20.59 -52.99 30.30
CA ALA A 5 -20.58 -52.39 28.98
C ALA A 5 -19.90 -51.02 29.08
N ILE A 6 -18.69 -50.88 28.55
CA ILE A 6 -17.98 -49.61 28.43
C ILE A 6 -18.48 -48.95 27.14
N LEU A 7 -19.27 -47.89 27.28
CA LEU A 7 -19.71 -47.05 26.17
C LEU A 7 -18.58 -46.07 25.84
N LEU A 8 -17.90 -46.29 24.72
CA LEU A 8 -16.84 -45.41 24.21
C LEU A 8 -17.50 -44.16 23.59
N MET A 9 -17.45 -43.03 24.28
CA MET A 9 -17.86 -41.72 23.73
C MET A 9 -16.77 -41.26 22.76
N ILE A 10 -17.05 -41.29 21.46
CA ILE A 10 -16.20 -40.69 20.43
C ILE A 10 -16.50 -39.18 20.45
N LEU A 11 -15.56 -38.39 20.99
CA LEU A 11 -15.55 -36.94 20.80
C LEU A 11 -15.25 -36.65 19.31
N ALA A 12 -16.26 -36.26 18.56
CA ALA A 12 -16.07 -35.65 17.25
C ALA A 12 -15.54 -34.22 17.47
N ILE A 13 -14.23 -34.04 17.38
CA ILE A 13 -13.61 -32.73 17.25
C ILE A 13 -13.94 -32.27 15.83
N GLY A 14 -14.93 -31.39 15.69
CA GLY A 14 -15.14 -30.65 14.46
C GLY A 14 -13.90 -29.80 14.23
N ALA A 15 -13.12 -30.15 13.20
CA ALA A 15 -12.19 -29.21 12.63
C ALA A 15 -13.02 -28.20 11.85
N ASP A 16 -13.25 -27.02 12.43
CA ASP A 16 -13.69 -25.87 11.66
C ASP A 16 -12.63 -25.62 10.59
N SER A 17 -12.91 -26.03 9.36
CA SER A 17 -12.13 -25.62 8.21
C SER A 17 -12.37 -24.12 8.04
N LEU A 18 -11.51 -23.30 8.65
CA LEU A 18 -11.39 -21.90 8.27
C LEU A 18 -11.17 -21.87 6.76
N ALA A 19 -12.18 -21.38 6.02
CA ALA A 19 -12.03 -21.11 4.60
C ALA A 19 -10.75 -20.29 4.43
N GLN A 20 -9.81 -20.84 3.65
CA GLN A 20 -8.51 -20.24 3.45
C GLN A 20 -8.74 -18.96 2.64
N GLY A 21 -8.80 -17.81 3.32
CA GLY A 21 -9.06 -16.52 2.68
C GLY A 21 -8.06 -16.25 1.55
N THR A 22 -8.55 -15.64 0.48
CA THR A 22 -7.75 -15.18 -0.65
C THR A 22 -6.71 -14.18 -0.15
N ASP A 23 -5.47 -14.28 -0.65
CA ASP A 23 -4.38 -13.43 -0.16
C ASP A 23 -4.64 -11.94 -0.44
N CYS A 24 -5.03 -11.63 -1.68
CA CYS A 24 -5.31 -10.29 -2.16
C CYS A 24 -6.50 -10.32 -3.14
N GLY A 25 -7.33 -9.27 -3.11
CA GLY A 25 -8.50 -9.11 -3.99
C GLY A 25 -8.24 -8.29 -5.25
N THR A 26 -7.03 -7.78 -5.44
CA THR A 26 -6.68 -6.86 -6.54
C THR A 26 -6.80 -7.54 -7.90
N LYS A 27 -7.51 -6.89 -8.83
CA LYS A 27 -7.69 -7.35 -10.21
C LYS A 27 -6.94 -6.45 -11.19
N PRO A 28 -6.26 -7.01 -12.22
CA PRO A 28 -5.66 -6.20 -13.28
C PRO A 28 -6.74 -5.43 -14.06
N GLY A 29 -6.37 -4.27 -14.59
CA GLY A 29 -7.24 -3.50 -15.47
C GLY A 29 -7.42 -4.15 -16.85
N PRO A 30 -8.34 -3.63 -17.68
CA PRO A 30 -8.60 -4.18 -19.01
C PRO A 30 -7.42 -4.04 -19.99
N PHE A 31 -6.47 -3.13 -19.71
CA PHE A 31 -5.32 -2.86 -20.55
C PHE A 31 -4.02 -2.87 -19.73
N PRO A 32 -2.92 -3.40 -20.28
CA PRO A 32 -1.65 -3.42 -19.58
C PRO A 32 -1.09 -2.02 -19.39
N LEU A 33 -0.58 -1.73 -18.21
CA LEU A 33 0.14 -0.50 -17.92
C LEU A 33 1.57 -0.60 -18.49
N LEU A 34 1.68 -0.45 -19.80
CA LEU A 34 2.97 -0.45 -20.50
C LEU A 34 3.68 0.89 -20.33
N ILE A 35 4.96 0.85 -19.96
CA ILE A 35 5.83 2.02 -19.94
C ILE A 35 6.60 2.00 -21.26
N GLN A 36 6.41 3.04 -22.09
CA GLN A 36 7.16 3.15 -23.33
C GLN A 36 8.67 3.30 -23.03
N LYS A 37 9.50 2.59 -23.80
CA LYS A 37 10.95 2.53 -23.54
C LYS A 37 11.61 3.90 -23.62
N ASP A 38 11.25 4.72 -24.60
CA ASP A 38 11.72 6.10 -24.74
C ASP A 38 11.33 6.97 -23.54
N LYS A 39 10.12 6.79 -23.00
CA LYS A 39 9.68 7.45 -21.78
C LYS A 39 10.49 6.98 -20.58
N GLN A 40 10.73 5.68 -20.44
CA GLN A 40 11.56 5.12 -19.38
C GLN A 40 13.00 5.66 -19.47
N ASP A 41 13.59 5.65 -20.66
CA ASP A 41 14.93 6.16 -20.93
C ASP A 41 15.04 7.66 -20.60
N SER A 42 14.02 8.45 -20.94
CA SER A 42 13.95 9.87 -20.58
C SER A 42 13.89 10.08 -19.06
N LEU A 43 13.12 9.25 -18.36
CA LEU A 43 12.95 9.32 -16.91
C LEU A 43 14.14 8.76 -16.13
N ASN A 44 14.98 7.91 -16.73
CA ASN A 44 16.14 7.31 -16.06
C ASN A 44 17.08 8.36 -15.45
N SER A 45 17.19 9.54 -16.05
CA SER A 45 17.94 10.68 -15.48
C SER A 45 17.35 11.20 -14.16
N ILE A 46 16.02 11.28 -14.06
CA ILE A 46 15.28 11.70 -12.86
C ILE A 46 15.27 10.56 -11.83
N LEU A 47 15.19 9.31 -12.28
CA LEU A 47 15.22 8.11 -11.43
C LEU A 47 16.61 7.81 -10.86
N ALA A 48 17.67 8.32 -11.50
CA ALA A 48 19.04 8.27 -11.01
C ALA A 48 19.32 9.31 -9.93
N LEU A 49 18.39 10.23 -9.65
CA LEU A 49 18.48 11.11 -8.50
C LEU A 49 18.35 10.24 -7.24
N ASN A 50 19.36 10.27 -6.37
CA ASN A 50 19.35 9.57 -5.07
C ASN A 50 18.42 10.25 -4.04
N THR A 51 17.38 10.95 -4.51
CA THR A 51 16.37 11.60 -3.67
C THR A 51 15.14 10.72 -3.55
N PRO A 52 14.71 10.36 -2.32
CA PRO A 52 13.53 9.53 -2.14
C PRO A 52 12.23 10.18 -2.63
N TYR A 53 11.38 9.36 -3.23
CA TYR A 53 10.02 9.69 -3.62
C TYR A 53 9.12 9.61 -2.39
N CYS A 54 8.86 10.75 -1.74
CA CYS A 54 8.07 10.83 -0.52
C CYS A 54 6.58 10.92 -0.80
N LEU A 55 5.84 9.86 -0.48
CA LEU A 55 4.38 9.80 -0.65
C LEU A 55 3.68 10.17 0.65
N ARG A 56 2.68 11.06 0.57
CA ARG A 56 1.77 11.35 1.69
C ARG A 56 0.83 10.19 1.92
N VAL A 57 0.67 9.76 3.16
CA VAL A 57 -0.20 8.65 3.55
C VAL A 57 -1.16 9.08 4.65
N PHE A 58 -2.41 8.70 4.50
CA PHE A 58 -3.45 8.86 5.50
C PHE A 58 -4.09 7.50 5.78
N ILE A 59 -4.21 7.12 7.05
CA ILE A 59 -4.77 5.83 7.44
C ILE A 59 -6.09 6.05 8.18
N THR A 60 -7.13 5.34 7.75
CA THR A 60 -8.43 5.30 8.41
C THR A 60 -8.68 3.90 8.94
N VAL A 61 -8.94 3.80 10.25
CA VAL A 61 -9.27 2.56 10.95
C VAL A 61 -10.74 2.59 11.31
N PHE A 62 -11.53 1.66 10.77
CA PHE A 62 -12.95 1.58 11.05
C PHE A 62 -13.21 0.94 12.43
N ALA A 63 -14.35 1.27 13.00
CA ALA A 63 -14.90 0.74 14.24
C ALA A 63 -16.42 0.64 14.08
N ASN A 64 -17.11 -0.05 14.99
CA ASN A 64 -18.57 -0.06 15.01
C ASN A 64 -19.12 1.35 15.30
N ASP A 65 -20.41 1.57 15.03
CA ASP A 65 -21.06 2.88 15.18
C ASP A 65 -20.93 3.46 16.60
N ASP A 66 -20.94 2.58 17.61
CA ASP A 66 -20.76 2.92 19.03
C ASP A 66 -19.28 3.18 19.42
N GLY A 67 -18.36 3.04 18.47
CA GLY A 67 -16.92 3.20 18.67
C GLY A 67 -16.20 1.96 19.21
N THR A 68 -16.92 0.86 19.44
CA THR A 68 -16.32 -0.43 19.83
C THR A 68 -15.74 -1.16 18.62
N ASN A 69 -15.03 -2.26 18.86
CA ASN A 69 -14.51 -3.14 17.81
C ASN A 69 -13.68 -2.42 16.73
N ARG A 70 -12.85 -1.43 17.14
CA ARG A 70 -11.91 -0.76 16.23
C ARG A 70 -10.99 -1.78 15.56
N ALA A 71 -10.89 -1.75 14.23
CA ALA A 71 -10.23 -2.79 13.43
C ALA A 71 -8.76 -3.04 13.80
N ALA A 72 -8.00 -2.02 14.20
CA ALA A 72 -6.62 -2.19 14.64
C ALA A 72 -6.27 -1.21 15.77
N THR A 73 -5.21 -1.49 16.52
CA THR A 73 -4.59 -0.52 17.45
C THR A 73 -3.61 0.38 16.70
N ASP A 74 -3.32 1.58 17.21
CA ASP A 74 -2.31 2.45 16.57
C ASP A 74 -0.92 1.80 16.56
N ALA A 75 -0.60 0.98 17.57
CA ALA A 75 0.66 0.25 17.64
C ALA A 75 0.79 -0.78 16.51
N ASP A 76 -0.27 -1.53 16.22
CA ASP A 76 -0.29 -2.48 15.11
C ASP A 76 -0.20 -1.79 13.76
N VAL A 77 -0.96 -0.70 13.59
CA VAL A 77 -0.91 0.13 12.37
C VAL A 77 0.49 0.66 12.13
N LEU A 78 1.13 1.25 13.15
CA LEU A 78 2.47 1.79 13.05
C LEU A 78 3.52 0.71 12.77
N ARG A 79 3.38 -0.47 13.36
CA ARG A 79 4.27 -1.61 13.09
C ARG A 79 4.18 -2.05 11.63
N GLN A 80 2.97 -2.21 11.09
CA GLN A 80 2.81 -2.59 9.68
C GLN A 80 3.23 -1.49 8.73
N PHE A 81 2.94 -0.24 9.07
CA PHE A 81 3.42 0.90 8.31
C PHE A 81 4.95 0.94 8.27
N GLN A 82 5.63 0.64 9.37
CA GLN A 82 7.09 0.52 9.38
C GLN A 82 7.60 -0.63 8.52
N ASN A 83 6.97 -1.81 8.58
CA ASN A 83 7.33 -2.93 7.70
C ASN A 83 7.23 -2.53 6.22
N MET A 84 6.15 -1.82 5.85
CA MET A 84 5.98 -1.27 4.51
C MET A 84 7.09 -0.25 4.20
N VAL A 85 7.40 0.69 5.09
CA VAL A 85 8.49 1.65 4.90
C VAL A 85 9.82 0.93 4.57
N ASP A 86 10.15 -0.10 5.33
CA ASP A 86 11.41 -0.86 5.18
C ASP A 86 11.48 -1.57 3.81
N GLN A 87 10.36 -2.11 3.32
CA GLN A 87 10.26 -2.79 2.03
C GLN A 87 10.52 -1.86 0.84
N TYR A 88 10.18 -0.58 0.98
CA TYR A 88 10.25 0.41 -0.09
C TYR A 88 11.52 1.27 -0.07
N GLN A 89 12.20 1.33 1.08
CA GLN A 89 13.38 2.17 1.28
C GLN A 89 14.49 1.89 0.25
N ALA A 90 14.76 0.60 -0.04
CA ALA A 90 15.76 0.20 -1.03
C ALA A 90 15.42 0.64 -2.48
N HIS A 91 14.18 1.06 -2.71
CA HIS A 91 13.67 1.50 -4.01
C HIS A 91 13.49 3.02 -4.07
N ASN A 92 14.14 3.78 -3.18
CA ASN A 92 14.03 5.25 -3.09
C ASN A 92 12.57 5.71 -3.02
N ILE A 93 11.70 4.96 -2.35
CA ILE A 93 10.33 5.37 -2.05
C ILE A 93 10.23 5.43 -0.53
N CYS A 94 9.69 6.54 -0.03
CA CYS A 94 9.52 6.78 1.39
C CYS A 94 8.16 7.42 1.65
N PHE A 95 7.80 7.64 2.92
CA PHE A 95 6.43 8.03 3.26
C PHE A 95 6.35 9.16 4.28
N MET A 96 5.20 9.83 4.29
CA MET A 96 4.76 10.74 5.35
C MET A 96 3.41 10.30 5.88
N LEU A 97 3.40 9.71 7.07
CA LEU A 97 2.16 9.34 7.76
C LEU A 97 1.54 10.57 8.43
N LEU A 98 0.58 11.19 7.76
CA LEU A 98 -0.05 12.43 8.21
C LEU A 98 -0.95 12.20 9.42
N ASN A 99 -1.74 11.12 9.38
CA ASN A 99 -2.63 10.76 10.46
C ASN A 99 -3.05 9.29 10.45
N ILE A 100 -3.44 8.80 11.62
CA ILE A 100 -4.23 7.58 11.80
C ILE A 100 -5.55 8.04 12.42
N LYS A 101 -6.65 7.94 11.67
CA LYS A 101 -7.98 8.38 12.10
C LYS A 101 -8.88 7.18 12.38
N GLN A 102 -9.69 7.27 13.43
CA GLN A 102 -10.82 6.35 13.61
C GLN A 102 -12.07 6.91 12.95
N VAL A 103 -12.83 6.05 12.28
CA VAL A 103 -14.19 6.32 11.80
C VAL A 103 -15.13 5.24 12.34
N ASN A 104 -16.25 5.65 12.91
CA ASN A 104 -17.26 4.72 13.43
C ASN A 104 -18.30 4.49 12.33
N SER A 105 -18.34 3.28 11.80
CA SER A 105 -19.29 2.80 10.82
C SER A 105 -19.26 1.27 10.88
N THR A 106 -20.28 0.64 11.45
CA THR A 106 -20.36 -0.83 11.53
C THR A 106 -20.32 -1.46 10.13
N ASP A 107 -20.98 -0.81 9.20
CA ASP A 107 -21.05 -1.15 7.78
C ASP A 107 -19.65 -1.18 7.14
N LEU A 108 -18.91 -0.07 7.20
CA LEU A 108 -17.54 0.00 6.69
C LEU A 108 -16.54 -0.81 7.52
N ASN A 109 -16.87 -1.21 8.75
CA ASN A 109 -16.03 -2.12 9.52
C ASN A 109 -16.15 -3.57 9.02
N SER A 110 -17.15 -3.88 8.19
CA SER A 110 -17.36 -5.15 7.49
C SER A 110 -17.60 -4.93 6.00
N HIS A 111 -16.52 -4.71 5.26
CA HIS A 111 -16.59 -4.14 3.91
C HIS A 111 -16.59 -5.18 2.78
N ASP A 112 -17.54 -5.05 1.86
CA ASP A 112 -17.54 -5.76 0.57
C ASP A 112 -16.72 -4.97 -0.47
N ALA A 113 -15.52 -5.47 -0.78
CA ALA A 113 -14.58 -4.79 -1.65
C ALA A 113 -14.99 -4.80 -3.14
N ASP A 114 -15.83 -5.74 -3.57
CA ASP A 114 -16.27 -5.84 -4.97
C ASP A 114 -17.49 -4.96 -5.24
N ASN A 115 -18.41 -4.88 -4.26
CA ASN A 115 -19.72 -4.28 -4.46
C ASN A 115 -19.83 -2.86 -3.89
N GLU A 116 -19.04 -2.50 -2.88
CA GLU A 116 -19.18 -1.24 -2.14
C GLU A 116 -17.94 -0.30 -2.18
N PRO A 117 -16.98 -0.39 -3.13
CA PRO A 117 -15.74 0.41 -3.04
C PRO A 117 -15.96 1.93 -3.09
N THR A 118 -17.10 2.38 -3.60
CA THR A 118 -17.47 3.79 -3.65
C THR A 118 -17.82 4.38 -2.29
N GLU A 119 -18.18 3.56 -1.30
CA GLU A 119 -18.50 4.02 0.05
C GLU A 119 -17.29 4.55 0.81
N LEU A 120 -16.09 4.19 0.35
CA LEU A 120 -14.82 4.73 0.86
C LEU A 120 -14.53 6.15 0.37
N ASN A 121 -15.18 6.61 -0.71
CA ASN A 121 -14.90 7.92 -1.33
C ASN A 121 -14.97 9.11 -0.37
N PRO A 122 -16.00 9.22 0.50
CA PRO A 122 -16.09 10.33 1.46
C PRO A 122 -14.96 10.37 2.49
N TYR A 123 -14.25 9.26 2.68
CA TYR A 123 -13.18 9.11 3.67
C TYR A 123 -11.78 9.21 3.07
N LYS A 124 -11.68 9.39 1.75
CA LYS A 124 -10.40 9.66 1.07
C LYS A 124 -9.95 11.08 1.35
N VAL A 125 -8.71 11.21 1.78
CA VAL A 125 -8.01 12.49 1.90
C VAL A 125 -7.31 12.78 0.58
N SER A 126 -7.68 13.90 -0.04
CA SER A 126 -7.08 14.34 -1.30
C SER A 126 -5.58 14.60 -1.16
N GLY A 127 -4.81 14.23 -2.18
CA GLY A 127 -3.34 14.35 -2.15
C GLY A 127 -2.65 13.36 -1.20
N CYS A 128 -3.31 12.26 -0.82
CA CYS A 128 -2.71 11.16 -0.06
C CYS A 128 -2.95 9.80 -0.71
N MET A 129 -2.03 8.86 -0.45
CA MET A 129 -2.36 7.44 -0.43
C MET A 129 -3.26 7.17 0.77
N ASN A 130 -4.43 6.59 0.54
CA ASN A 130 -5.41 6.29 1.58
C ASN A 130 -5.41 4.80 1.92
N ILE A 131 -5.13 4.45 3.17
CA ILE A 131 -5.16 3.07 3.65
C ILE A 131 -6.37 2.91 4.58
N PHE A 132 -7.27 2.01 4.22
CA PHE A 132 -8.45 1.69 5.01
C PHE A 132 -8.26 0.35 5.74
N ILE A 133 -8.62 0.30 7.01
CA ILE A 133 -8.46 -0.90 7.85
C ILE A 133 -9.82 -1.29 8.41
N HIS A 134 -10.25 -2.50 8.08
CA HIS A 134 -11.57 -3.06 8.37
C HIS A 134 -11.45 -4.23 9.34
N ASP A 135 -12.46 -4.49 10.17
CA ASP A 135 -12.49 -5.73 10.95
C ASP A 135 -12.67 -6.95 10.02
N VAL A 136 -13.64 -6.86 9.11
CA VAL A 136 -13.90 -7.86 8.08
C VAL A 136 -13.76 -7.21 6.71
N LEU A 137 -13.08 -7.91 5.80
CA LEU A 137 -12.89 -7.51 4.41
C LEU A 137 -13.09 -8.76 3.55
N TYR A 138 -13.96 -8.67 2.55
CA TYR A 138 -14.29 -9.79 1.68
C TYR A 138 -14.63 -9.30 0.27
N ASP A 139 -14.64 -10.24 -0.68
CA ASP A 139 -15.18 -10.06 -2.02
C ASP A 139 -16.13 -11.22 -2.36
N ASN A 140 -16.54 -11.32 -3.62
CA ASN A 140 -17.38 -12.41 -4.12
C ASN A 140 -16.73 -13.81 -4.01
N ASN A 141 -15.43 -13.90 -3.71
CA ASN A 141 -14.68 -15.15 -3.56
C ASN A 141 -14.36 -15.50 -2.10
N GLY A 142 -14.65 -14.62 -1.14
CA GLY A 142 -14.50 -14.84 0.29
C GLY A 142 -13.66 -13.78 0.99
N GLY A 143 -13.12 -14.12 2.16
CA GLY A 143 -12.32 -13.18 2.96
C GLY A 143 -10.99 -12.82 2.28
N LEU A 144 -10.58 -11.57 2.43
CA LEU A 144 -9.34 -11.01 1.89
C LEU A 144 -8.39 -10.56 3.01
N ASN A 145 -7.07 -10.58 2.77
CA ASN A 145 -6.16 -9.81 3.64
C ASN A 145 -6.07 -8.35 3.22
N GLY A 146 -6.14 -8.08 1.92
CA GLY A 146 -6.01 -6.76 1.36
C GLY A 146 -6.49 -6.67 -0.08
N ILE A 147 -6.64 -5.43 -0.55
CA ILE A 147 -6.99 -5.10 -1.93
C ILE A 147 -6.57 -3.67 -2.27
N ALA A 148 -6.01 -3.48 -3.46
CA ALA A 148 -6.03 -2.23 -4.19
C ALA A 148 -7.15 -2.27 -5.25
N TYR A 149 -7.92 -1.19 -5.32
CA TYR A 149 -9.12 -1.16 -6.19
C TYR A 149 -8.83 -0.88 -7.67
N ALA A 150 -7.57 -0.60 -8.02
CA ALA A 150 -7.08 -0.47 -9.38
C ALA A 150 -5.54 -0.53 -9.41
N ILE A 151 -4.98 -0.73 -10.60
CA ILE A 151 -3.54 -0.67 -10.86
C ILE A 151 -3.32 0.35 -11.98
N PRO A 152 -2.79 1.56 -11.72
CA PRO A 152 -2.46 2.14 -10.41
C PRO A 152 -3.69 2.70 -9.67
N ASN A 153 -3.52 3.06 -8.39
CA ASN A 153 -4.57 3.66 -7.57
C ASN A 153 -4.00 4.51 -6.41
N THR A 154 -4.84 5.27 -5.72
CA THR A 154 -4.46 6.09 -4.55
C THR A 154 -5.07 5.59 -3.24
N PHE A 155 -5.66 4.40 -3.23
CA PHE A 155 -6.23 3.82 -2.01
C PHE A 155 -6.28 2.29 -2.03
N LEU A 156 -6.19 1.70 -0.84
CA LEU A 156 -6.22 0.27 -0.60
C LEU A 156 -6.93 -0.03 0.73
N SER A 157 -7.40 -1.27 0.87
CA SER A 157 -8.02 -1.79 2.10
C SER A 157 -7.25 -2.98 2.66
N LEU A 158 -7.26 -3.12 3.98
CA LEU A 158 -6.65 -4.22 4.72
C LEU A 158 -7.62 -4.76 5.78
N VAL A 159 -7.56 -6.05 6.04
CA VAL A 159 -8.30 -6.69 7.14
C VAL A 159 -7.53 -6.59 8.46
N ARG A 160 -8.25 -6.58 9.59
CA ARG A 160 -7.71 -6.57 10.96
C ARG A 160 -6.62 -7.61 11.15
N SER A 161 -6.87 -8.86 10.75
CA SER A 161 -5.96 -9.98 11.01
C SER A 161 -4.60 -9.83 10.31
N ALA A 162 -4.58 -9.20 9.13
CA ALA A 162 -3.34 -8.86 8.44
C ALA A 162 -2.57 -7.76 9.18
N VAL A 163 -3.27 -6.77 9.73
CA VAL A 163 -2.64 -5.66 10.44
C VAL A 163 -2.11 -6.09 11.81
N SER A 164 -2.91 -6.82 12.59
CA SER A 164 -2.55 -7.27 13.95
C SER A 164 -1.51 -8.41 13.95
N SER A 165 -1.32 -9.12 12.85
CA SER A 165 -0.35 -10.21 12.77
C SER A 165 1.09 -9.72 12.86
N THR A 166 1.92 -10.41 13.64
CA THR A 166 3.38 -10.16 13.76
C THR A 166 4.20 -11.00 12.79
N THR A 167 3.57 -11.88 12.01
CA THR A 167 4.20 -12.74 11.02
C THR A 167 3.78 -12.42 9.59
N ASN A 168 2.62 -11.77 9.42
CA ASN A 168 2.26 -11.12 8.18
C ASN A 168 2.86 -9.71 8.18
N LEU A 169 3.96 -9.55 7.45
CA LEU A 169 4.69 -8.28 7.37
C LEU A 169 4.50 -7.57 6.04
N THR A 170 3.90 -8.23 5.05
CA THR A 170 4.00 -7.82 3.64
C THR A 170 2.69 -7.44 2.99
N THR A 171 1.51 -7.75 3.56
CA THR A 171 0.24 -7.40 2.91
C THR A 171 0.10 -5.90 2.65
N MET A 172 0.44 -5.02 3.59
CA MET A 172 0.35 -3.57 3.37
C MET A 172 1.25 -3.11 2.20
N GLY A 173 2.48 -3.63 2.11
CA GLY A 173 3.39 -3.33 1.01
C GLY A 173 2.97 -3.98 -0.31
N HIS A 174 2.35 -5.16 -0.27
CA HIS A 174 1.81 -5.84 -1.45
C HIS A 174 0.69 -5.00 -2.09
N GLU A 175 -0.30 -4.57 -1.31
CA GLU A 175 -1.39 -3.74 -1.84
C GLU A 175 -0.90 -2.36 -2.28
N LEU A 176 0.07 -1.78 -1.58
CA LEU A 176 0.69 -0.54 -2.03
C LEU A 176 1.44 -0.75 -3.36
N GLY A 177 2.04 -1.92 -3.59
CA GLY A 177 2.70 -2.28 -4.83
C GLY A 177 1.74 -2.18 -6.02
N HIS A 178 0.53 -2.69 -5.85
CA HIS A 178 -0.55 -2.55 -6.82
C HIS A 178 -0.96 -1.09 -7.06
N CYS A 179 -1.14 -0.31 -5.99
CA CYS A 179 -1.41 1.13 -6.12
C CYS A 179 -0.33 1.86 -6.94
N LEU A 180 0.93 1.40 -6.85
CA LEU A 180 2.07 1.95 -7.58
C LEU A 180 2.37 1.25 -8.92
N GLY A 181 1.46 0.40 -9.42
CA GLY A 181 1.51 -0.12 -10.78
C GLY A 181 2.18 -1.50 -10.94
N LEU A 182 2.45 -2.21 -9.86
CA LEU A 182 2.93 -3.60 -9.91
C LEU A 182 1.76 -4.57 -10.07
N TYR A 183 1.98 -5.61 -10.85
CA TYR A 183 1.08 -6.77 -10.95
C TYR A 183 1.61 -7.92 -10.09
N HIS A 184 0.78 -8.93 -9.89
CA HIS A 184 1.26 -10.20 -9.34
C HIS A 184 2.36 -10.78 -10.23
N THR A 185 3.36 -11.43 -9.64
CA THR A 185 4.46 -12.08 -10.39
C THR A 185 3.97 -13.18 -11.34
N PHE A 186 2.80 -13.74 -11.05
CA PHE A 186 2.12 -14.79 -11.80
C PHE A 186 0.98 -14.26 -12.69
N GLU A 187 0.99 -12.97 -13.03
CA GLU A 187 -0.04 -12.35 -13.87
C GLU A 187 -0.17 -13.04 -15.24
N THR A 188 -1.40 -13.19 -15.74
CA THR A 188 -1.70 -13.85 -17.01
C THR A 188 -2.73 -13.12 -17.87
N TYR A 189 -3.39 -12.09 -17.34
CA TYR A 189 -4.45 -11.36 -18.02
C TYR A 189 -3.98 -10.69 -19.32
N TYR A 190 -2.69 -10.31 -19.39
CA TYR A 190 -2.05 -9.77 -20.60
C TYR A 190 -1.22 -10.82 -21.36
N GLY A 191 -1.41 -12.10 -21.06
CA GLY A 191 -0.64 -13.22 -21.59
C GLY A 191 0.27 -13.83 -20.53
N THR A 192 0.48 -15.15 -20.63
CA THR A 192 1.39 -15.89 -19.74
C THR A 192 2.84 -15.56 -20.07
N GLU A 193 3.61 -15.25 -19.04
CA GLU A 193 5.04 -15.01 -19.17
C GLU A 193 5.82 -16.32 -19.39
N ASN A 194 6.76 -16.28 -20.33
CA ASN A 194 7.71 -17.35 -20.56
C ASN A 194 9.00 -17.11 -19.77
N VAL A 195 9.68 -18.20 -19.39
CA VAL A 195 10.86 -18.19 -18.51
C VAL A 195 12.07 -17.53 -19.16
N THR A 196 12.22 -17.62 -20.47
CA THR A 196 13.41 -17.09 -21.16
C THR A 196 13.56 -15.58 -20.96
N ARG A 197 14.79 -15.15 -20.68
CA ARG A 197 15.19 -13.73 -20.57
C ARG A 197 16.06 -13.25 -21.73
N SER A 198 16.29 -14.12 -22.72
CA SER A 198 17.05 -13.78 -23.91
C SER A 198 16.13 -13.19 -24.98
N ALA A 199 16.29 -11.90 -25.29
CA ALA A 199 15.52 -11.22 -26.34
C ALA A 199 15.72 -11.80 -27.75
N ALA A 200 16.76 -12.62 -27.97
CA ALA A 200 16.98 -13.33 -29.23
C ALA A 200 16.15 -14.63 -29.34
N ASN A 201 15.57 -15.11 -28.24
CA ASN A 201 14.72 -16.29 -28.22
C ASN A 201 13.28 -15.90 -28.63
N GLY A 202 12.69 -16.63 -29.59
CA GLY A 202 11.33 -16.37 -30.06
C GLY A 202 10.23 -16.51 -29.00
N CYS A 203 10.53 -17.13 -27.85
CA CYS A 203 9.66 -17.20 -26.69
C CYS A 203 9.75 -16.00 -25.73
N TYR A 204 10.65 -15.04 -25.96
CA TYR A 204 10.82 -13.88 -25.07
C TYR A 204 9.60 -12.97 -25.09
N ASN A 205 8.98 -12.73 -23.92
CA ASN A 205 7.78 -11.91 -23.83
C ASN A 205 7.60 -11.12 -22.51
N CYS A 206 8.60 -11.05 -21.62
CA CYS A 206 8.47 -10.37 -20.31
C CYS A 206 8.17 -8.86 -20.40
N THR A 207 8.32 -8.24 -21.57
CA THR A 207 7.98 -6.83 -21.81
C THR A 207 6.52 -6.61 -22.21
N SER A 208 5.79 -7.68 -22.54
CA SER A 208 4.40 -7.61 -23.05
C SER A 208 3.44 -8.61 -22.42
N ALA A 209 3.92 -9.53 -21.59
CA ALA A 209 3.16 -10.55 -20.87
C ALA A 209 3.64 -10.63 -19.41
N GLY A 210 2.90 -11.34 -18.56
CA GLY A 210 3.24 -11.46 -17.15
C GLY A 210 3.02 -10.19 -16.35
N ASP A 211 3.91 -9.97 -15.38
CA ASP A 211 3.91 -8.78 -14.52
C ASP A 211 4.51 -7.53 -15.20
N LEU A 212 5.00 -7.70 -16.45
CA LEU A 212 5.67 -6.67 -17.26
C LEU A 212 6.98 -6.17 -16.66
N VAL A 213 7.68 -7.02 -15.90
CA VAL A 213 8.95 -6.71 -15.24
C VAL A 213 9.98 -7.84 -15.47
N CYS A 214 10.87 -7.64 -16.44
CA CYS A 214 11.79 -8.68 -16.89
C CYS A 214 12.88 -9.15 -15.90
N ASP A 215 13.14 -8.45 -14.79
CA ASP A 215 14.05 -8.96 -13.76
C ASP A 215 13.33 -9.77 -12.67
N THR A 216 12.00 -9.77 -12.65
CA THR A 216 11.20 -10.76 -11.92
C THR A 216 11.21 -12.05 -12.74
N PRO A 217 11.63 -13.21 -12.21
CA PRO A 217 11.51 -14.48 -12.91
C PRO A 217 10.04 -14.86 -13.13
N ALA A 218 9.73 -15.50 -14.26
CA ALA A 218 8.38 -15.91 -14.59
C ALA A 218 7.85 -16.88 -13.52
N ASP A 219 6.61 -16.64 -13.08
CA ASP A 219 5.98 -17.36 -11.98
C ASP A 219 4.83 -18.26 -12.49
N ASP A 220 4.63 -19.40 -11.82
CA ASP A 220 3.62 -20.39 -12.21
C ASP A 220 2.23 -19.92 -11.77
N PRO A 221 1.33 -19.58 -12.72
CA PRO A 221 0.01 -19.04 -12.41
C PRO A 221 -0.98 -20.07 -11.86
N THR A 222 -0.65 -21.36 -11.92
CA THR A 222 -1.64 -22.40 -11.65
C THR A 222 -1.82 -22.72 -10.18
N ASN A 223 -0.79 -22.49 -9.36
CA ASN A 223 -0.88 -22.66 -7.91
C ASN A 223 0.10 -21.72 -7.18
N PRO A 224 -0.10 -20.40 -7.28
CA PRO A 224 0.86 -19.43 -6.78
C PRO A 224 0.96 -19.42 -5.24
N ASN A 225 -0.03 -20.02 -4.53
CA ASN A 225 -0.04 -20.14 -3.07
C ASN A 225 0.73 -21.35 -2.52
N SER A 226 0.83 -22.48 -3.25
CA SER A 226 1.14 -23.77 -2.63
C SER A 226 2.48 -24.40 -3.01
N ASN A 227 3.19 -23.86 -4.00
CA ASN A 227 4.43 -24.46 -4.51
C ASN A 227 5.70 -23.94 -3.82
N VAL A 228 5.59 -23.37 -2.61
CA VAL A 228 6.72 -22.87 -1.82
C VAL A 228 6.76 -23.56 -0.47
N ASN A 229 7.86 -24.26 -0.18
CA ASN A 229 8.00 -25.00 1.07
C ASN A 229 8.40 -24.08 2.26
N ALA A 230 8.50 -24.64 3.47
CA ALA A 230 8.88 -23.90 4.67
C ALA A 230 10.32 -23.33 4.65
N ALA A 231 11.19 -23.85 3.77
CA ALA A 231 12.53 -23.32 3.52
C ALA A 231 12.54 -22.24 2.43
N CYS A 232 11.37 -21.73 2.03
CA CYS A 232 11.20 -20.73 0.99
C CYS A 232 11.67 -21.17 -0.40
N ALA A 233 11.83 -22.47 -0.64
CA ALA A 233 12.20 -22.98 -1.94
C ALA A 233 10.94 -23.31 -2.76
N TYR A 234 10.98 -22.97 -4.05
CA TYR A 234 9.98 -23.41 -5.00
C TYR A 234 10.12 -24.93 -5.21
N VAL A 235 9.01 -25.65 -5.09
CA VAL A 235 8.94 -27.11 -5.24
C VAL A 235 7.99 -27.54 -6.36
N GLY A 236 7.51 -26.57 -7.15
CA GLY A 236 6.74 -26.86 -8.36
C GLY A 236 7.64 -27.41 -9.48
N GLY A 237 7.02 -28.06 -10.46
CA GLY A 237 7.72 -28.69 -11.59
C GLY A 237 7.09 -28.40 -12.94
N ARG A 238 6.26 -27.35 -13.02
CA ARG A 238 5.62 -26.96 -14.28
C ARG A 238 6.60 -26.24 -15.20
N ASN A 239 6.32 -26.39 -16.49
CA ASN A 239 7.01 -25.67 -17.54
C ASN A 239 6.12 -24.55 -18.06
N ASP A 240 6.77 -23.52 -18.59
CA ASP A 240 6.13 -22.51 -19.41
C ASP A 240 5.62 -23.10 -20.74
N PRO A 241 4.82 -22.35 -21.51
CA PRO A 241 4.38 -22.76 -22.85
C PRO A 241 5.52 -23.12 -23.82
N CYS A 242 6.76 -22.73 -23.54
CA CYS A 242 7.94 -23.03 -24.34
C CYS A 242 8.75 -24.22 -23.83
N GLY A 243 8.22 -24.97 -22.84
CA GLY A 243 8.83 -26.19 -22.33
C GLY A 243 9.98 -25.98 -21.35
N THR A 244 10.17 -24.75 -20.84
CA THR A 244 11.20 -24.43 -19.84
C THR A 244 10.60 -24.41 -18.44
N SER A 245 11.23 -25.05 -17.47
CA SER A 245 10.71 -25.11 -16.10
C SER A 245 10.71 -23.75 -15.41
N TYR A 246 9.62 -23.45 -14.70
CA TYR A 246 9.52 -22.26 -13.86
C TYR A 246 10.49 -22.33 -12.67
N SER A 247 11.07 -21.18 -12.33
CA SER A 247 11.89 -20.98 -11.13
C SER A 247 11.60 -19.60 -10.54
N PRO A 248 10.40 -19.39 -9.97
CA PRO A 248 9.96 -18.08 -9.49
C PRO A 248 10.78 -17.58 -8.32
N GLN A 249 10.77 -16.25 -8.16
CA GLN A 249 11.34 -15.58 -7.00
C GLN A 249 10.37 -15.63 -5.81
N THR A 250 10.45 -16.70 -5.03
CA THR A 250 9.55 -17.01 -3.91
C THR A 250 9.56 -15.98 -2.78
N ASN A 251 10.59 -15.15 -2.70
CA ASN A 251 10.73 -14.08 -1.72
C ASN A 251 10.24 -12.71 -2.25
N ASN A 252 9.67 -12.65 -3.45
CA ASN A 252 9.09 -11.42 -3.98
C ASN A 252 7.83 -11.04 -3.20
N ILE A 253 7.64 -9.75 -2.92
CA ILE A 253 6.46 -9.26 -2.20
C ILE A 253 5.18 -9.43 -3.03
N MET A 254 5.26 -9.39 -4.37
CA MET A 254 4.11 -9.49 -5.28
C MET A 254 3.69 -10.92 -5.64
N THR A 255 4.31 -11.95 -5.06
CA THR A 255 3.85 -13.34 -5.20
C THR A 255 2.80 -13.69 -4.15
N TYR A 256 2.00 -14.72 -4.40
CA TYR A 256 1.05 -15.33 -3.45
C TYR A 256 1.67 -16.46 -2.63
N GLY A 257 2.93 -16.83 -2.89
CA GLY A 257 3.64 -17.88 -2.17
C GLY A 257 3.72 -17.64 -0.65
N ASN A 258 4.46 -18.48 0.07
CA ASN A 258 4.52 -18.41 1.54
C ASN A 258 4.90 -17.01 2.05
N ARG A 259 3.98 -16.35 2.78
CA ARG A 259 4.14 -14.98 3.28
C ARG A 259 5.39 -14.78 4.12
N ALA A 260 5.79 -15.78 4.90
CA ALA A 260 6.99 -15.74 5.73
C ALA A 260 8.29 -15.63 4.91
N CYS A 261 8.23 -15.93 3.61
CA CYS A 261 9.36 -15.87 2.69
C CYS A 261 9.46 -14.52 1.96
N ARG A 262 8.35 -13.78 1.87
CA ARG A 262 8.29 -12.53 1.10
C ARG A 262 9.07 -11.44 1.83
N THR A 263 10.02 -10.82 1.13
CA THR A 263 10.96 -9.88 1.74
C THR A 263 11.39 -8.72 0.83
N ILE A 264 11.29 -8.87 -0.50
CA ILE A 264 11.87 -7.89 -1.43
C ILE A 264 10.96 -7.57 -2.61
N PHE A 265 11.14 -6.37 -3.18
CA PHE A 265 10.84 -6.11 -4.59
C PHE A 265 12.13 -6.23 -5.42
N THR A 266 12.00 -6.49 -6.72
CA THR A 266 13.15 -6.44 -7.63
C THR A 266 13.57 -4.99 -7.93
N ALA A 267 14.74 -4.84 -8.56
CA ALA A 267 15.21 -3.51 -8.95
C ALA A 267 14.28 -2.87 -9.98
N ASN A 268 13.82 -3.62 -10.98
CA ASN A 268 12.92 -3.09 -12.00
C ASN A 268 11.49 -2.92 -11.49
N GLN A 269 11.03 -3.69 -10.49
CA GLN A 269 9.78 -3.36 -9.78
C GLN A 269 9.90 -1.97 -9.12
N GLY A 270 11.03 -1.68 -8.46
CA GLY A 270 11.32 -0.35 -7.92
C GLY A 270 11.33 0.76 -8.99
N VAL A 271 12.02 0.52 -10.11
CA VAL A 271 12.03 1.46 -11.27
C VAL A 271 10.61 1.70 -11.77
N ARG A 272 9.84 0.63 -12.00
CA ARG A 272 8.47 0.68 -12.48
C ARG A 272 7.60 1.53 -11.56
N MET A 273 7.61 1.29 -10.25
CA MET A 273 6.84 2.07 -9.29
C MET A 273 7.17 3.57 -9.35
N ARG A 274 8.47 3.93 -9.36
CA ARG A 274 8.89 5.33 -9.48
C ARG A 274 8.49 5.95 -10.82
N THR A 275 8.55 5.19 -11.91
CA THR A 275 8.06 5.65 -13.21
C THR A 275 6.56 5.91 -13.19
N ILE A 276 5.77 4.99 -12.64
CA ILE A 276 4.31 5.12 -12.53
C ILE A 276 3.93 6.31 -11.65
N ILE A 277 4.62 6.54 -10.54
CA ILE A 277 4.44 7.75 -9.71
C ILE A 277 4.59 9.03 -10.54
N LEU A 278 5.58 9.10 -11.42
CA LEU A 278 5.89 10.30 -12.21
C LEU A 278 4.92 10.52 -13.38
N ILE A 279 4.44 9.45 -14.02
CA ILE A 279 3.64 9.57 -15.26
C ILE A 279 2.13 9.51 -15.00
N THR A 280 1.70 9.12 -13.80
CA THR A 280 0.28 9.01 -13.45
C THR A 280 -0.16 10.22 -12.62
N PRO A 281 -1.05 11.10 -13.14
CA PRO A 281 -1.45 12.33 -12.45
C PRO A 281 -2.02 12.14 -11.04
N ILE A 282 -2.78 11.07 -10.80
CA ILE A 282 -3.33 10.79 -9.47
C ILE A 282 -2.25 10.45 -8.44
N LEU A 283 -1.11 9.88 -8.86
CA LEU A 283 0.01 9.54 -7.98
C LEU A 283 1.00 10.70 -7.83
N SER A 284 1.26 11.46 -8.89
CA SER A 284 2.09 12.66 -8.76
C SER A 284 1.45 13.70 -7.84
N ALA A 285 0.12 13.71 -7.74
CA ALA A 285 -0.62 14.58 -6.82
C ALA A 285 -0.47 14.21 -5.33
N ILE A 286 0.02 13.02 -4.98
CA ILE A 286 0.25 12.59 -3.58
C ILE A 286 1.71 12.68 -3.15
N PHE A 287 2.61 12.92 -4.11
CA PHE A 287 4.02 13.20 -3.87
C PHE A 287 4.18 14.51 -3.09
N ALA A 288 5.13 14.56 -2.16
CA ALA A 288 5.44 15.77 -1.42
C ALA A 288 6.70 16.44 -1.91
N ASP A 289 6.66 17.77 -1.98
CA ASP A 289 7.81 18.58 -2.35
C ASP A 289 8.96 18.41 -1.35
N ASP A 290 10.19 18.48 -1.84
CA ASP A 290 11.40 18.43 -1.01
C ASP A 290 11.43 19.56 0.02
N ILE A 291 11.14 20.76 -0.47
CA ILE A 291 11.04 21.99 0.31
C ILE A 291 9.70 22.63 0.00
N ALA A 292 8.90 22.87 1.03
CA ALA A 292 7.60 23.52 0.92
C ALA A 292 7.54 24.82 1.71
N TYR A 293 6.72 25.75 1.21
CA TYR A 293 6.46 27.04 1.83
C TYR A 293 4.95 27.21 2.01
N ALA A 294 4.50 27.64 3.19
CA ALA A 294 3.09 27.95 3.41
C ALA A 294 2.92 29.29 4.11
N PRO A 295 2.29 30.30 3.49
CA PRO A 295 1.88 30.35 2.09
C PRO A 295 3.05 30.30 1.09
N ILE A 296 2.78 29.83 -0.14
CA ILE A 296 3.80 29.66 -1.20
C ILE A 296 4.23 31.00 -1.80
N ILE A 297 3.33 31.98 -1.84
CA ILE A 297 3.56 33.29 -2.47
C ILE A 297 3.87 34.39 -1.41
N PRO A 298 4.69 35.40 -1.76
CA PRO A 298 4.94 36.54 -0.89
C PRO A 298 3.67 37.33 -0.55
N ASN A 299 3.58 37.81 0.68
CA ASN A 299 2.48 38.66 1.18
C ASN A 299 1.09 37.99 1.14
N ALA A 300 1.01 36.67 1.07
CA ALA A 300 -0.27 35.96 1.16
C ALA A 300 -0.67 35.65 2.59
N SER A 301 -1.97 35.47 2.79
CA SER A 301 -2.58 35.05 4.05
C SER A 301 -3.36 33.76 3.83
N TYR A 302 -2.98 32.68 4.51
CA TYR A 302 -3.76 31.45 4.59
C TYR A 302 -4.47 31.41 5.94
N SER A 303 -5.79 31.19 5.93
CA SER A 303 -6.61 31.12 7.14
C SER A 303 -7.55 29.93 7.08
N TRP A 304 -7.53 29.11 8.12
CA TRP A 304 -8.34 27.91 8.24
C TRP A 304 -9.21 28.01 9.49
N ASN A 305 -10.52 27.92 9.31
CA ASN A 305 -11.50 28.03 10.41
C ASN A 305 -12.24 26.71 10.71
N SER A 306 -12.23 25.77 9.76
CA SER A 306 -12.86 24.45 9.85
C SER A 306 -12.25 23.51 8.82
N GLY A 307 -12.53 22.21 8.97
CA GLY A 307 -12.12 21.18 8.00
C GLY A 307 -10.67 20.72 8.19
N ASP A 308 -10.26 19.76 7.37
CA ASP A 308 -8.96 19.13 7.44
C ASP A 308 -8.04 19.67 6.33
N SER A 309 -6.80 20.01 6.67
CA SER A 309 -5.79 20.39 5.67
C SER A 309 -4.40 19.88 6.08
N GLN A 310 -3.51 19.83 5.11
CA GLN A 310 -2.16 19.31 5.25
C GLN A 310 -1.13 20.28 4.68
N GLN A 311 0.00 20.45 5.38
CA GLN A 311 1.18 21.16 4.91
C GLN A 311 2.38 20.26 5.10
N THR A 312 3.06 19.93 4.00
CA THR A 312 4.10 18.91 4.02
C THR A 312 5.29 19.33 3.18
N GLY A 313 6.50 19.03 3.67
CA GLY A 313 7.71 19.04 2.84
C GLY A 313 8.61 17.90 3.27
N ARG A 314 9.21 17.15 2.34
CA ARG A 314 10.04 15.98 2.69
C ARG A 314 11.17 16.37 3.65
N ASP A 315 11.98 17.36 3.26
CA ASP A 315 13.16 17.78 3.99
C ASP A 315 12.91 19.04 4.82
N GLN A 316 12.20 20.01 4.24
CA GLN A 316 11.92 21.26 4.92
C GLN A 316 10.53 21.81 4.62
N LEU A 317 9.87 22.31 5.65
CA LEU A 317 8.64 23.09 5.55
C LEU A 317 8.81 24.41 6.29
N ILE A 318 8.58 25.53 5.60
CA ILE A 318 8.68 26.88 6.16
C ILE A 318 7.31 27.52 6.16
N ILE A 319 6.78 27.78 7.35
CA ILE A 319 5.50 28.47 7.55
C ILE A 319 5.78 29.97 7.74
N SER A 320 5.02 30.80 7.02
CA SER A 320 5.13 32.28 7.00
C SER A 320 6.49 32.79 6.52
N ASN A 321 6.93 32.33 5.34
CA ASN A 321 8.31 32.56 4.86
C ASN A 321 8.73 34.04 4.72
N TYR A 322 7.82 34.91 4.23
CA TYR A 322 8.09 36.33 3.97
C TYR A 322 7.45 37.24 5.01
N SER A 323 7.95 38.48 5.11
CA SER A 323 7.68 39.42 6.21
C SER A 323 6.22 39.75 6.47
N ASN A 324 5.34 39.64 5.46
CA ASN A 324 3.90 39.91 5.59
C ASN A 324 3.04 38.68 5.28
N ASN A 325 3.62 37.48 5.30
CA ASN A 325 2.81 36.28 5.21
C ASN A 325 2.04 36.07 6.52
N SER A 326 0.82 35.58 6.42
CA SER A 326 0.12 35.04 7.58
C SER A 326 -0.32 33.60 7.35
N TYR A 327 -0.17 32.79 8.38
CA TYR A 327 -0.67 31.41 8.42
C TYR A 327 -1.47 31.25 9.69
N ILE A 328 -2.79 31.22 9.57
CA ILE A 328 -3.73 31.30 10.67
C ILE A 328 -4.56 30.02 10.72
N VAL A 329 -4.59 29.38 11.89
CA VAL A 329 -5.45 28.21 12.15
C VAL A 329 -6.31 28.50 13.37
N ASN A 330 -7.62 28.55 13.16
CA ASN A 330 -8.63 28.91 14.14
C ASN A 330 -9.82 27.93 14.10
N GLY A 331 -10.76 28.11 15.01
CA GLY A 331 -12.05 27.42 14.98
C GLY A 331 -11.88 25.90 15.10
N THR A 332 -12.63 25.15 14.30
CA THR A 332 -12.64 23.68 14.34
C THR A 332 -11.70 23.06 13.30
N ALA A 333 -10.77 23.85 12.73
CA ALA A 333 -9.84 23.35 11.73
C ALA A 333 -8.88 22.29 12.31
N ASN A 334 -8.64 21.22 11.56
CA ASN A 334 -7.57 20.26 11.82
C ASN A 334 -6.45 20.47 10.81
N GLN A 335 -5.25 20.79 11.30
CA GLN A 335 -4.08 20.98 10.46
C GLN A 335 -3.01 19.95 10.74
N PHE A 336 -2.56 19.28 9.68
CA PHE A 336 -1.49 18.29 9.70
C PHE A 336 -0.24 18.89 9.05
N ILE A 337 0.72 19.30 9.88
CA ILE A 337 1.97 19.94 9.47
C ILE A 337 3.11 18.93 9.70
N GLN A 338 3.77 18.49 8.63
CA GLN A 338 4.81 17.46 8.75
C GLN A 338 5.98 17.67 7.80
N SER A 339 7.20 17.52 8.32
CA SER A 339 8.44 17.56 7.55
C SER A 339 9.59 16.98 8.37
N LYS A 340 10.74 16.62 7.77
CA LYS A 340 11.97 16.42 8.55
C LYS A 340 12.31 17.65 9.40
N LYS A 341 12.09 18.86 8.86
CA LYS A 341 12.30 20.12 9.57
C LYS A 341 11.17 21.11 9.30
N VAL A 342 10.45 21.50 10.36
CA VAL A 342 9.43 22.55 10.30
C VAL A 342 9.97 23.85 10.91
N THR A 343 9.94 24.94 10.15
CA THR A 343 10.29 26.28 10.62
C THR A 343 9.04 27.15 10.65
N LEU A 344 8.67 27.65 11.83
CA LEU A 344 7.59 28.61 11.99
C LEU A 344 8.18 30.02 12.12
N LYS A 345 7.81 30.93 11.22
CA LYS A 345 8.27 32.33 11.23
C LYS A 345 7.17 33.28 11.73
N PRO A 346 7.51 34.55 12.04
CA PRO A 346 6.51 35.59 12.34
C PRO A 346 5.38 35.62 11.31
N GLY A 347 4.15 35.82 11.77
CA GLY A 347 2.92 35.69 10.95
C GLY A 347 2.20 34.35 11.10
N THR A 348 2.78 33.40 11.85
CA THR A 348 2.13 32.12 12.17
C THR A 348 1.28 32.24 13.44
N HIS A 349 0.00 31.90 13.36
CA HIS A 349 -0.96 31.98 14.47
C HIS A 349 -1.79 30.70 14.58
N PHE A 350 -1.71 30.02 15.73
CA PHE A 350 -2.53 28.86 16.05
C PHE A 350 -3.41 29.16 17.25
N ALA A 351 -4.72 29.22 17.03
CA ALA A 351 -5.73 29.37 18.08
C ALA A 351 -6.95 28.47 17.79
N PRO A 352 -6.77 27.14 17.75
CA PRO A 352 -7.88 26.21 17.56
C PRO A 352 -8.89 26.33 18.70
N ALA A 353 -10.18 26.28 18.36
CA ALA A 353 -11.29 26.18 19.30
C ALA A 353 -11.60 24.71 19.64
N ALA A 354 -12.61 24.48 20.47
CA ALA A 354 -13.06 23.12 20.79
C ALA A 354 -13.36 22.32 19.52
N GLY A 355 -12.70 21.15 19.38
CA GLY A 355 -12.79 20.29 18.21
C GLY A 355 -11.76 20.56 17.11
N GLY A 356 -11.07 21.69 17.11
CA GLY A 356 -9.95 21.98 16.21
C GLY A 356 -8.60 21.54 16.79
N LYS A 357 -7.64 21.22 15.93
CA LYS A 357 -6.30 20.73 16.31
C LYS A 357 -5.22 21.17 15.33
N VAL A 358 -4.02 21.43 15.84
CA VAL A 358 -2.81 21.59 15.01
C VAL A 358 -1.82 20.51 15.41
N HIS A 359 -1.54 19.60 14.48
CA HIS A 359 -0.56 18.53 14.64
C HIS A 359 0.71 18.93 13.89
N ILE A 360 1.79 19.18 14.62
CA ILE A 360 3.12 19.43 14.04
C ILE A 360 4.01 18.25 14.42
N LYS A 361 4.49 17.51 13.42
CA LYS A 361 5.31 16.31 13.64
C LYS A 361 6.54 16.36 12.74
N VAL A 362 7.63 15.78 13.23
CA VAL A 362 8.76 15.40 12.37
C VAL A 362 8.42 14.12 11.61
N ASN A 363 8.95 13.94 10.40
CA ASN A 363 8.76 12.70 9.65
C ASN A 363 9.90 11.70 9.91
N PRO A 364 9.66 10.56 10.59
CA PRO A 364 10.68 9.52 10.78
C PRO A 364 10.72 8.49 9.64
N PHE A 365 9.75 8.51 8.71
CA PHE A 365 9.52 7.45 7.72
C PHE A 365 10.09 7.76 6.33
N CYS A 366 10.95 8.77 6.27
CA CYS A 366 11.73 9.08 5.08
C CYS A 366 13.08 9.58 5.54
N ASN A 367 14.13 8.76 5.43
CA ASN A 367 15.49 9.14 5.77
C ASN A 367 16.33 9.24 4.51
#